data_AF-A0A1I2PWU9-F1
#
_entry.id   AF-A0A1I2PWU9-F1
#
_cell.length_a   1.000
_cell.length_b   1.000
_cell.length_c   1.000
_cell.angle_alpha   90.00
_cell.angle_beta   90.00
_cell.angle_gamma   90.00
#
_symmetry.space_group_name_H-M   'P 1'
#
loop_
_entity.id
_entity.type
_entity.pdbx_description
1 polymer ?
#
loop_
_entity_poly.entity_id
_entity_poly.type
_entity_poly.pdbx_seq_one_letter_code
_entity_poly.pdbx_strand_id
1 'polypeptide(L)'
;MSIFVTGGAGYIGSHTCVELLAAGHEIVIFDNFSNSRPEALARIARISGRKPVLVEGDIRDQAALEAALRQHRCEAVIHFAGLKAVGESVANPLAYYDCNVIGTHRLLSAMQNCGVRTLVFSSSATVYGEPQHLPLTEGHPLSVTNPYGRSKLFIEDMLRDVYRADPAWRIAILRYFNPVGAHESGLIGEDPQGVPNNLMPYVAQVAVGRREYLNVWGNDYATHDGTGVRDYIHVVDLAHGHLRALERLKLPQCTEVNLGTGIGYSVLEVVKAFEQASGQAVPYRISPRRAGDVAACYADPARAARDLGWTAQRDLAAMCRDHWNWQKQNPDGFA
;
A
#
# COMPACT_ATOMS: atom_id res chain seq x y z
N MET A 1 -9.07 -9.44 -18.97
CA MET A 1 -10.04 -8.53 -18.32
C MET A 1 -9.45 -7.13 -18.29
N SER A 2 -10.30 -6.11 -18.38
CA SER A 2 -9.90 -4.70 -18.21
C SER A 2 -10.02 -4.28 -16.73
N ILE A 3 -8.92 -3.82 -16.13
CA ILE A 3 -8.84 -3.51 -14.70
C ILE A 3 -8.59 -2.01 -14.51
N PHE A 4 -9.46 -1.38 -13.74
CA PHE A 4 -9.33 0.01 -13.35
C PHE A 4 -8.52 0.12 -12.06
N VAL A 5 -7.37 0.79 -12.13
CA VAL A 5 -6.43 0.90 -11.00
C VAL A 5 -6.36 2.37 -10.56
N THR A 6 -7.15 2.72 -9.55
CA THR A 6 -7.07 4.07 -8.96
C THR A 6 -5.79 4.19 -8.13
N GLY A 7 -5.07 5.31 -8.21
CA GLY A 7 -3.78 5.48 -7.54
C GLY A 7 -2.68 4.60 -8.15
N GLY A 8 -2.86 4.18 -9.41
CA GLY A 8 -1.98 3.23 -10.10
C GLY A 8 -0.59 3.78 -10.42
N ALA A 9 -0.37 5.09 -10.32
CA ALA A 9 0.96 5.69 -10.48
C ALA A 9 1.72 5.78 -9.14
N GLY A 10 1.06 5.49 -8.01
CA GLY A 10 1.67 5.45 -6.69
C GLY A 10 2.61 4.26 -6.48
N TYR A 11 3.21 4.18 -5.30
CA TYR A 11 4.20 3.16 -4.97
C TYR A 11 3.69 1.72 -5.17
N ILE A 12 2.67 1.30 -4.40
CA ILE A 12 2.13 -0.07 -4.50
C ILE A 12 1.37 -0.26 -5.83
N GLY A 13 0.69 0.79 -6.29
CA GLY A 13 -0.07 0.79 -7.54
C GLY A 13 0.81 0.47 -8.75
N SER A 14 1.96 1.11 -8.88
CA SER A 14 2.88 0.90 -10.02
C SER A 14 3.43 -0.52 -10.08
N HIS A 15 3.81 -1.10 -8.93
CA HIS A 15 4.25 -2.49 -8.86
C HIS A 15 3.12 -3.45 -9.21
N THR A 16 1.92 -3.20 -8.71
CA THR A 16 0.73 -4.01 -9.05
C THR A 16 0.41 -3.91 -10.54
N CYS A 17 0.51 -2.72 -11.14
CA CYS A 17 0.32 -2.52 -12.58
C CYS A 17 1.30 -3.35 -13.42
N VAL A 18 2.57 -3.44 -13.02
CA VAL A 18 3.56 -4.32 -13.69
C VAL A 18 3.11 -5.78 -13.65
N GLU A 19 2.74 -6.29 -12.47
CA GLU A 19 2.32 -7.69 -12.31
C GLU A 19 1.02 -7.99 -13.06
N LEU A 20 0.05 -7.06 -13.07
CA LEU A 20 -1.20 -7.21 -13.83
C LEU A 20 -0.95 -7.28 -15.34
N LEU A 21 -0.07 -6.42 -15.86
CA LEU A 21 0.30 -6.42 -17.28
C LEU A 21 1.06 -7.70 -17.66
N ALA A 22 1.96 -8.17 -16.79
CA ALA A 22 2.69 -9.43 -16.97
C ALA A 22 1.73 -10.65 -16.97
N ALA A 23 0.66 -10.61 -16.18
CA ALA A 23 -0.42 -11.60 -16.19
C ALA A 23 -1.37 -11.50 -17.39
N GLY A 24 -1.14 -10.58 -18.33
CA GLY A 24 -1.94 -10.43 -19.55
C GLY A 24 -3.23 -9.64 -19.38
N HIS A 25 -3.41 -8.91 -18.27
CA HIS A 25 -4.55 -8.01 -18.11
C HIS A 25 -4.37 -6.71 -18.91
N GLU A 26 -5.48 -6.06 -19.25
CA GLU A 26 -5.49 -4.66 -19.68
C GLU A 26 -5.67 -3.79 -18.44
N ILE A 27 -4.93 -2.68 -18.32
CA ILE A 27 -5.05 -1.79 -17.17
C ILE A 27 -5.32 -0.34 -17.58
N VAL A 28 -6.18 0.30 -16.79
CA VAL A 28 -6.50 1.73 -16.86
C VAL A 28 -6.09 2.35 -15.54
N ILE A 29 -5.02 3.13 -15.54
CA ILE A 29 -4.54 3.87 -14.37
C ILE A 29 -5.37 5.15 -14.25
N PHE A 30 -5.95 5.37 -13.07
CA PHE A 30 -6.65 6.61 -12.73
C PHE A 30 -5.96 7.29 -11.54
N ASP A 31 -5.29 8.41 -11.76
CA ASP A 31 -4.42 9.05 -10.77
C ASP A 31 -4.46 10.58 -10.92
N ASN A 32 -4.33 11.30 -9.81
CA ASN A 32 -4.25 12.76 -9.80
C ASN A 32 -2.82 13.29 -9.55
N PHE A 33 -1.84 12.39 -9.45
CA PHE A 33 -0.43 12.69 -9.22
C PHE A 33 -0.08 13.45 -7.95
N SER A 34 -1.01 13.55 -6.99
CA SER A 34 -0.80 14.29 -5.73
C SER A 34 0.37 13.76 -4.89
N ASN A 35 0.68 12.46 -5.01
CA ASN A 35 1.82 11.82 -4.36
C ASN A 35 2.52 10.78 -5.26
N SER A 36 2.57 11.07 -6.55
CA SER A 36 3.24 10.24 -7.57
C SER A 36 3.77 11.13 -8.71
N ARG A 37 4.36 10.50 -9.73
CA ARG A 37 4.94 11.19 -10.89
C ARG A 37 4.48 10.52 -12.18
N PRO A 38 4.14 11.27 -13.24
CA PRO A 38 3.77 10.68 -14.54
C PRO A 38 4.82 9.74 -15.13
N GLU A 39 6.11 9.98 -14.87
CA GLU A 39 7.22 9.13 -15.32
C GLU A 39 7.08 7.67 -14.85
N ALA A 40 6.41 7.41 -13.72
CA ALA A 40 6.14 6.05 -13.26
C ALA A 40 5.45 5.20 -14.35
N LEU A 41 4.61 5.81 -15.20
CA LEU A 41 3.94 5.11 -16.30
C LEU A 41 4.89 4.70 -17.42
N ALA A 42 5.86 5.56 -17.76
CA ALA A 42 6.88 5.22 -18.74
C ALA A 42 7.74 4.05 -18.23
N ARG A 43 8.05 4.04 -16.94
CA ARG A 43 8.78 2.95 -16.28
C ARG A 43 7.98 1.65 -16.22
N ILE A 44 6.69 1.71 -15.88
CA ILE A 44 5.78 0.56 -15.95
C ILE A 44 5.80 -0.02 -17.37
N ALA A 45 5.64 0.82 -18.40
CA ALA A 45 5.63 0.39 -19.79
C ALA A 45 6.96 -0.25 -20.21
N ARG A 46 8.09 0.29 -19.74
CA ARG A 46 9.42 -0.26 -20.01
C ARG A 46 9.64 -1.62 -19.36
N ILE A 47 9.14 -1.82 -18.15
CA ILE A 47 9.26 -3.11 -17.43
C ILE A 47 8.34 -4.16 -18.06
N SER A 48 7.08 -3.81 -18.31
CA SER A 48 6.06 -4.77 -18.76
C SER A 48 6.05 -5.00 -20.27
N GLY A 49 6.75 -4.16 -21.04
CA GLY A 49 6.66 -4.13 -22.51
C GLY A 49 5.31 -3.64 -23.04
N ARG A 50 4.41 -3.14 -22.16
CA ARG A 50 3.04 -2.77 -22.51
C ARG A 50 2.68 -1.42 -21.87
N LYS A 51 2.21 -0.48 -22.69
CA LYS A 51 1.83 0.85 -22.22
C LYS A 51 0.44 0.81 -21.57
N PRO A 52 0.30 1.16 -20.27
CA PRO A 52 -1.01 1.28 -19.65
C PRO A 52 -1.76 2.50 -20.18
N VAL A 53 -3.10 2.43 -20.12
CA VAL A 53 -3.94 3.62 -20.33
C VAL A 53 -3.84 4.50 -19.09
N LEU A 54 -3.74 5.81 -19.29
CA LEU A 54 -3.83 6.81 -18.23
C LEU A 54 -5.10 7.63 -18.41
N VAL A 55 -5.85 7.78 -17.32
CA VAL A 55 -6.86 8.81 -17.15
C VAL A 55 -6.46 9.64 -15.94
N GLU A 56 -6.03 10.88 -16.17
CA GLU A 56 -5.73 11.79 -15.06
C GLU A 56 -7.04 12.28 -14.44
N GLY A 57 -7.20 12.13 -13.13
CA GLY A 57 -8.44 12.50 -12.46
C GLY A 57 -8.44 12.19 -10.96
N ASP A 58 -9.41 12.79 -10.27
CA ASP A 58 -9.59 12.63 -8.83
C ASP A 58 -10.76 11.71 -8.52
N ILE A 59 -10.59 10.77 -7.58
CA ILE A 59 -11.64 9.81 -7.21
C ILE A 59 -12.89 10.48 -6.60
N ARG A 60 -12.79 11.75 -6.21
CA ARG A 60 -13.94 12.54 -5.75
C ARG A 60 -14.82 13.01 -6.92
N ASP A 61 -14.33 12.97 -8.16
CA ASP A 61 -15.11 13.23 -9.36
C ASP A 61 -15.78 11.93 -9.87
N GLN A 62 -17.02 11.72 -9.40
CA GLN A 62 -17.81 10.57 -9.82
C GLN A 62 -18.10 10.54 -11.32
N ALA A 63 -18.27 11.69 -11.97
CA ALA A 63 -18.57 11.73 -13.40
C ALA A 63 -17.35 11.29 -14.23
N ALA A 64 -16.15 11.74 -13.85
CA ALA A 64 -14.90 11.29 -14.46
C ALA A 64 -14.68 9.78 -14.26
N LEU A 65 -14.94 9.27 -13.05
CA LEU A 65 -14.87 7.84 -12.75
C LEU A 65 -15.81 7.02 -13.64
N GLU A 66 -17.08 7.42 -13.73
CA GLU A 66 -18.07 6.75 -14.57
C GLU A 66 -17.69 6.79 -16.06
N ALA A 67 -17.21 7.94 -16.54
CA ALA A 67 -16.75 8.09 -17.92
C ALA A 67 -15.59 7.12 -18.22
N ALA A 68 -14.58 7.06 -17.36
CA ALA A 68 -13.42 6.20 -17.53
C ALA A 68 -13.78 4.71 -17.46
N LEU A 69 -14.62 4.30 -16.49
CA LEU A 69 -15.09 2.93 -16.34
C LEU A 69 -15.82 2.45 -17.60
N ARG A 70 -16.74 3.26 -18.16
CA ARG A 70 -17.50 2.93 -19.37
C ARG A 70 -16.63 2.95 -20.63
N GLN A 71 -15.82 3.99 -20.81
CA GLN A 71 -14.96 4.17 -21.99
C GLN A 71 -14.03 2.98 -22.18
N HIS A 72 -13.46 2.46 -21.09
CA HIS A 72 -12.50 1.37 -21.13
C HIS A 72 -13.08 0.00 -20.75
N ARG A 73 -14.41 -0.09 -20.62
CA ARG A 73 -15.17 -1.33 -20.34
C ARG A 73 -14.56 -2.11 -19.17
N CYS A 74 -14.26 -1.41 -18.08
CA CYS A 74 -13.58 -2.00 -16.92
C CYS A 74 -14.48 -3.04 -16.24
N GLU A 75 -13.91 -4.18 -15.85
CA GLU A 75 -14.64 -5.32 -15.27
C GLU A 75 -14.35 -5.49 -13.77
N ALA A 76 -13.24 -4.91 -13.31
CA ALA A 76 -12.82 -4.91 -11.92
C ALA A 76 -12.08 -3.61 -11.57
N VAL A 77 -12.06 -3.29 -10.28
CA VAL A 77 -11.32 -2.16 -9.72
C VAL A 77 -10.32 -2.65 -8.69
N ILE A 78 -9.10 -2.12 -8.73
CA ILE A 78 -8.15 -2.17 -7.61
C ILE A 78 -7.98 -0.76 -7.07
N HIS A 79 -8.37 -0.54 -5.82
CA HIS A 79 -8.46 0.79 -5.23
C HIS A 79 -7.27 1.10 -4.31
N PHE A 80 -6.26 1.82 -4.82
CA PHE A 80 -5.13 2.34 -4.05
C PHE A 80 -5.27 3.82 -3.68
N ALA A 81 -6.00 4.60 -4.47
CA ALA A 81 -6.11 6.04 -4.29
C ALA A 81 -6.59 6.41 -2.88
N GLY A 82 -5.84 7.30 -2.23
CA GLY A 82 -6.11 7.79 -0.88
C GLY A 82 -4.85 8.37 -0.23
N LEU A 83 -5.05 9.28 0.71
CA LEU A 83 -3.97 9.79 1.56
C LEU A 83 -3.57 8.73 2.60
N LYS A 84 -2.26 8.60 2.86
CA LYS A 84 -1.70 7.46 3.61
C LYS A 84 -0.83 7.78 4.83
N ALA A 85 -0.50 9.04 5.10
CA ALA A 85 0.42 9.40 6.17
C ALA A 85 -0.29 9.55 7.52
N VAL A 86 -0.01 8.64 8.47
CA VAL A 86 -0.63 8.62 9.81
C VAL A 86 -0.47 9.96 10.52
N GLY A 87 0.75 10.51 10.60
CA GLY A 87 1.01 11.77 11.29
C GLY A 87 0.29 12.97 10.66
N GLU A 88 0.30 13.06 9.34
CA GLU A 88 -0.42 14.12 8.61
C GLU A 88 -1.93 14.00 8.82
N SER A 89 -2.48 12.79 8.90
CA SER A 89 -3.91 12.58 9.14
C SER A 89 -4.40 13.16 10.46
N VAL A 90 -3.56 13.17 11.49
CA VAL A 90 -3.86 13.79 12.78
C VAL A 90 -3.91 15.32 12.66
N ALA A 91 -3.00 15.90 11.88
CA ALA A 91 -2.97 17.34 11.63
C ALA A 91 -4.11 17.81 10.70
N ASN A 92 -4.45 17.00 9.68
CA ASN A 92 -5.38 17.34 8.60
C ASN A 92 -6.52 16.31 8.46
N PRO A 93 -7.32 16.04 9.51
CA PRO A 93 -8.28 14.93 9.50
C PRO A 93 -9.36 15.05 8.43
N LEU A 94 -9.86 16.26 8.16
CA LEU A 94 -10.91 16.47 7.16
C LEU A 94 -10.45 16.14 5.74
N ALA A 95 -9.20 16.44 5.39
CA ALA A 95 -8.63 16.08 4.10
C ALA A 95 -8.57 14.56 3.90
N TYR A 96 -8.26 13.82 4.98
CA TYR A 96 -8.23 12.35 4.95
C TYR A 96 -9.63 11.75 4.81
N TYR A 97 -10.64 12.26 5.49
CA TYR A 97 -12.02 11.78 5.31
C TYR A 97 -12.58 12.14 3.92
N ASP A 98 -12.33 13.35 3.43
CA ASP A 98 -12.76 13.76 2.09
C ASP A 98 -12.11 12.90 0.99
N CYS A 99 -10.79 12.75 1.00
CA CYS A 99 -10.11 11.94 0.00
C CYS A 99 -10.44 10.46 0.14
N ASN A 100 -10.31 9.89 1.34
CA ASN A 100 -10.41 8.44 1.51
C ASN A 100 -11.87 7.99 1.56
N VAL A 101 -12.69 8.53 2.47
CA VAL A 101 -14.05 8.01 2.68
C VAL A 101 -15.00 8.51 1.59
N ILE A 102 -15.03 9.83 1.34
CA ILE A 102 -15.92 10.39 0.31
C ILE A 102 -15.44 9.96 -1.08
N GLY A 103 -14.13 9.96 -1.34
CA GLY A 103 -13.58 9.42 -2.59
C GLY A 103 -13.95 7.96 -2.84
N THR A 104 -13.83 7.07 -1.85
CA THR A 104 -14.28 5.68 -2.02
C THR A 104 -15.80 5.57 -2.20
N HIS A 105 -16.60 6.38 -1.50
CA HIS A 105 -18.04 6.43 -1.73
C HIS A 105 -18.38 6.77 -3.19
N ARG A 106 -17.72 7.79 -3.76
CA ARG A 106 -17.89 8.21 -5.17
C ARG A 106 -17.47 7.09 -6.13
N LEU A 107 -16.36 6.40 -5.87
CA LEU A 107 -15.94 5.23 -6.63
C LEU A 107 -16.98 4.11 -6.60
N LEU A 108 -17.47 3.73 -5.41
CA LEU A 108 -18.49 2.68 -5.27
C LEU A 108 -19.79 3.04 -6.02
N SER A 109 -20.19 4.32 -5.96
CA SER A 109 -21.35 4.84 -6.68
C SER A 109 -21.15 4.74 -8.20
N ALA A 110 -19.97 5.14 -8.70
CA ALA A 110 -19.63 5.04 -10.12
C ALA A 110 -19.59 3.58 -10.60
N MET A 111 -18.99 2.69 -9.80
CA MET A 111 -18.95 1.24 -10.05
C MET A 111 -20.37 0.66 -10.17
N GLN A 112 -21.25 0.97 -9.22
CA GLN A 112 -22.65 0.55 -9.23
C GLN A 112 -23.38 1.05 -10.48
N ASN A 113 -23.24 2.33 -10.82
CA ASN A 113 -23.85 2.96 -12.00
C ASN A 113 -23.32 2.43 -13.34
N CYS A 114 -22.14 1.80 -13.34
CA CYS A 114 -21.53 1.17 -14.50
C CYS A 114 -21.69 -0.35 -14.52
N GLY A 115 -22.33 -0.94 -13.49
CA GLY A 115 -22.50 -2.38 -13.36
C GLY A 115 -21.21 -3.14 -12.99
N VAL A 116 -20.15 -2.46 -12.57
CA VAL A 116 -18.88 -3.05 -12.15
C VAL A 116 -18.97 -3.44 -10.68
N ARG A 117 -18.78 -4.73 -10.36
CA ARG A 117 -19.01 -5.27 -9.00
C ARG A 117 -17.82 -6.03 -8.40
N THR A 118 -16.67 -5.99 -9.05
CA THR A 118 -15.43 -6.60 -8.54
C THR A 118 -14.51 -5.53 -7.99
N LEU A 119 -14.15 -5.62 -6.71
CA LEU A 119 -13.28 -4.66 -6.04
C LEU A 119 -12.21 -5.36 -5.20
N VAL A 120 -10.96 -4.96 -5.40
CA VAL A 120 -9.88 -5.19 -4.43
C VAL A 120 -9.58 -3.86 -3.75
N PHE A 121 -9.80 -3.79 -2.44
CA PHE A 121 -9.62 -2.60 -1.63
C PHE A 121 -8.34 -2.64 -0.80
N SER A 122 -7.58 -1.54 -0.87
CA SER A 122 -6.40 -1.31 -0.05
C SER A 122 -6.74 -0.84 1.36
N SER A 123 -6.90 -1.79 2.27
CA SER A 123 -6.97 -1.53 3.70
C SER A 123 -5.56 -1.51 4.33
N SER A 124 -5.48 -1.55 5.66
CA SER A 124 -4.23 -1.36 6.41
C SER A 124 -4.30 -2.05 7.77
N ALA A 125 -3.18 -2.55 8.28
CA ALA A 125 -3.05 -3.02 9.66
C ALA A 125 -3.41 -1.97 10.72
N THR A 126 -3.46 -0.68 10.36
CA THR A 126 -3.93 0.41 11.24
C THR A 126 -5.38 0.25 11.70
N VAL A 127 -6.20 -0.58 11.04
CA VAL A 127 -7.58 -0.91 11.45
C VAL A 127 -7.65 -1.81 12.68
N TYR A 128 -6.52 -2.36 13.14
CA TYR A 128 -6.43 -3.10 14.39
C TYR A 128 -6.15 -2.20 15.61
N GLY A 129 -5.66 -0.99 15.38
CA GLY A 129 -5.29 -0.02 16.43
C GLY A 129 -4.16 -0.53 17.30
N GLU A 130 -4.31 -0.45 18.63
CA GLU A 130 -3.33 -1.04 19.56
C GLU A 130 -3.58 -2.56 19.65
N PRO A 131 -2.62 -3.41 19.26
CA PRO A 131 -2.80 -4.87 19.31
C PRO A 131 -3.08 -5.37 20.74
N GLN A 132 -4.11 -6.22 20.88
CA GLN A 132 -4.42 -6.90 22.15
C GLN A 132 -3.59 -8.18 22.33
N HIS A 133 -3.17 -8.77 21.21
CA HIS A 133 -2.32 -9.94 21.12
C HIS A 133 -1.63 -9.96 19.75
N LEU A 134 -0.51 -10.68 19.66
CA LEU A 134 0.27 -10.85 18.44
C LEU A 134 0.56 -12.35 18.23
N PRO A 135 0.64 -12.84 16.98
CA PRO A 135 0.42 -12.12 15.73
C PRO A 135 -1.04 -11.70 15.48
N LEU A 136 -1.25 -10.71 14.61
CA LEU A 136 -2.58 -10.22 14.26
C LEU A 136 -3.26 -11.14 13.23
N THR A 137 -4.35 -11.80 13.64
CA THR A 137 -5.25 -12.54 12.73
C THR A 137 -6.38 -11.61 12.24
N GLU A 138 -7.10 -11.99 11.18
CA GLU A 138 -8.24 -11.20 10.71
C GLU A 138 -9.44 -11.19 11.68
N GLY A 139 -9.47 -12.15 12.62
CA GLY A 139 -10.46 -12.19 13.71
C GLY A 139 -10.12 -11.25 14.88
N HIS A 140 -8.98 -10.56 14.85
CA HIS A 140 -8.62 -9.59 15.87
C HIS A 140 -9.65 -8.44 15.92
N PRO A 141 -10.06 -7.96 17.12
CA PRO A 141 -10.92 -6.80 17.24
C PRO A 141 -10.40 -5.58 16.48
N LEU A 142 -11.30 -4.86 15.80
CA LEU A 142 -10.94 -3.66 15.04
C LEU A 142 -11.00 -2.43 15.93
N SER A 143 -9.98 -1.58 15.84
CA SER A 143 -9.88 -0.31 16.55
C SER A 143 -8.93 0.62 15.81
N VAL A 144 -8.90 1.91 16.14
CA VAL A 144 -8.08 2.88 15.41
C VAL A 144 -7.52 3.95 16.34
N THR A 145 -6.28 4.35 16.09
CA THR A 145 -5.56 5.36 16.90
C THR A 145 -5.40 6.71 16.19
N ASN A 146 -5.79 6.81 14.92
CA ASN A 146 -5.59 8.00 14.09
C ASN A 146 -6.65 8.12 12.96
N PRO A 147 -6.83 9.32 12.37
CA PRO A 147 -7.81 9.54 11.30
C PRO A 147 -7.58 8.71 10.02
N TYR A 148 -6.34 8.44 9.63
CA TYR A 148 -6.05 7.55 8.49
C TYR A 148 -6.60 6.14 8.74
N GLY A 149 -6.26 5.52 9.87
CA GLY A 149 -6.78 4.20 10.25
C GLY A 149 -8.31 4.20 10.35
N ARG A 150 -8.89 5.27 10.93
CA ARG A 150 -10.34 5.46 11.01
C ARG A 150 -11.00 5.49 9.63
N SER A 151 -10.39 6.20 8.67
CA SER A 151 -10.90 6.24 7.30
C SER A 151 -10.91 4.86 6.65
N LYS A 152 -9.86 4.04 6.86
CA LYS A 152 -9.81 2.67 6.35
C LYS A 152 -10.88 1.77 6.97
N LEU A 153 -11.08 1.86 8.28
CA LEU A 153 -12.12 1.10 8.97
C LEU A 153 -13.53 1.48 8.50
N PHE A 154 -13.82 2.78 8.34
CA PHE A 154 -15.10 3.24 7.78
C PHE A 154 -15.35 2.69 6.37
N ILE A 155 -14.32 2.65 5.52
CA ILE A 155 -14.45 2.07 4.19
C ILE A 155 -14.69 0.56 4.27
N GLU A 156 -14.01 -0.17 5.15
CA GLU A 156 -14.29 -1.61 5.34
C GLU A 156 -15.74 -1.86 5.73
N ASP A 157 -16.29 -1.07 6.66
CA ASP A 157 -17.67 -1.18 7.08
C ASP A 157 -18.64 -0.85 5.94
N MET A 158 -18.39 0.23 5.19
CA MET A 158 -19.16 0.56 3.98
C MET A 158 -19.16 -0.60 2.98
N LEU A 159 -18.02 -1.25 2.75
CA LEU A 159 -17.92 -2.38 1.81
C LEU A 159 -18.71 -3.60 2.29
N ARG A 160 -18.70 -3.88 3.59
CA ARG A 160 -19.52 -4.95 4.19
C ARG A 160 -21.01 -4.64 4.02
N ASP A 161 -21.42 -3.39 4.21
CA ASP A 161 -22.81 -2.97 4.06
C ASP A 161 -23.26 -3.01 2.58
N VAL A 162 -22.41 -2.58 1.64
CA VAL A 162 -22.66 -2.71 0.19
C VAL A 162 -22.88 -4.17 -0.20
N TYR A 163 -22.02 -5.09 0.27
CA TYR A 163 -22.18 -6.52 -0.01
C TYR A 163 -23.45 -7.11 0.62
N ARG A 164 -23.79 -6.72 1.85
CA ARG A 164 -25.03 -7.17 2.51
C ARG A 164 -26.28 -6.70 1.76
N ALA A 165 -26.25 -5.50 1.19
CA ALA A 165 -27.36 -4.93 0.43
C ALA A 165 -27.48 -5.50 -1.00
N ASP A 166 -26.35 -5.74 -1.68
CA ASP A 166 -26.28 -6.39 -3.00
C ASP A 166 -25.24 -7.53 -2.96
N PRO A 167 -25.67 -8.77 -2.67
CA PRO A 167 -24.77 -9.93 -2.61
C PRO A 167 -24.15 -10.32 -3.94
N ALA A 168 -24.41 -9.61 -5.05
CA ALA A 168 -23.72 -9.83 -6.33
C ALA A 168 -22.28 -9.25 -6.33
N TRP A 169 -21.92 -8.44 -5.33
CA TRP A 169 -20.57 -7.89 -5.21
C TRP A 169 -19.51 -8.94 -4.89
N ARG A 170 -18.31 -8.70 -5.42
CA ARG A 170 -17.09 -9.48 -5.21
C ARG A 170 -16.02 -8.56 -4.65
N ILE A 171 -15.81 -8.61 -3.35
CA ILE A 171 -14.96 -7.66 -2.62
C ILE A 171 -13.86 -8.42 -1.87
N ALA A 172 -12.61 -8.00 -2.08
CA ALA A 172 -11.47 -8.37 -1.26
C ALA A 172 -10.95 -7.14 -0.52
N ILE A 173 -10.93 -7.20 0.80
CA ILE A 173 -10.37 -6.19 1.70
C ILE A 173 -8.99 -6.68 2.11
N LEU A 174 -7.94 -6.07 1.58
CA LEU A 174 -6.58 -6.49 1.84
C LEU A 174 -5.94 -5.56 2.88
N ARG A 175 -5.64 -6.09 4.06
CA ARG A 175 -5.02 -5.34 5.16
C ARG A 175 -3.51 -5.44 5.06
N TYR A 176 -2.88 -4.43 4.46
CA TYR A 176 -1.43 -4.39 4.30
C TYR A 176 -0.75 -4.06 5.62
N PHE A 177 0.40 -4.69 5.85
CA PHE A 177 1.33 -4.27 6.88
C PHE A 177 2.25 -3.18 6.31
N ASN A 178 3.58 -3.31 6.37
CA ASN A 178 4.50 -2.24 5.99
C ASN A 178 5.23 -2.57 4.68
N PRO A 179 4.67 -2.23 3.51
CA PRO A 179 5.32 -2.48 2.23
C PRO A 179 6.63 -1.68 2.09
N VAL A 180 7.68 -2.37 1.66
CA VAL A 180 9.03 -1.85 1.40
C VAL A 180 9.65 -2.59 0.21
N GLY A 181 10.86 -2.21 -0.21
CA GLY A 181 11.47 -2.77 -1.42
C GLY A 181 11.17 -1.95 -2.67
N ALA A 182 11.54 -2.49 -3.82
CA ALA A 182 11.27 -1.92 -5.13
C ALA A 182 11.23 -3.05 -6.16
N HIS A 183 10.89 -2.75 -7.41
CA HIS A 183 11.03 -3.74 -8.47
C HIS A 183 12.51 -4.05 -8.70
N GLU A 184 12.85 -5.32 -8.90
CA GLU A 184 14.25 -5.80 -9.00
C GLU A 184 15.07 -5.10 -10.10
N SER A 185 14.41 -4.62 -11.16
CA SER A 185 15.05 -3.82 -12.22
C SER A 185 15.62 -2.49 -11.74
N GLY A 186 15.17 -1.95 -10.61
CA GLY A 186 15.50 -0.60 -10.15
C GLY A 186 14.90 0.51 -11.02
N LEU A 187 13.88 0.21 -11.85
CA LEU A 187 13.21 1.19 -12.73
C LEU A 187 11.95 1.81 -12.13
N ILE A 188 11.34 1.18 -11.13
CA ILE A 188 10.28 1.74 -10.28
C ILE A 188 10.58 1.44 -8.81
N GLY A 189 10.15 2.33 -7.92
CA GLY A 189 10.28 2.20 -6.47
C GLY A 189 9.41 3.24 -5.75
N GLU A 190 9.69 3.48 -4.47
CA GLU A 190 8.95 4.50 -3.71
C GLU A 190 9.60 5.88 -3.90
N ASP A 191 8.83 6.84 -4.43
CA ASP A 191 9.26 8.23 -4.63
C ASP A 191 8.15 9.19 -4.14
N PRO A 192 8.01 9.40 -2.81
CA PRO A 192 6.98 10.26 -2.27
C PRO A 192 7.31 11.72 -2.51
N GLN A 193 6.28 12.55 -2.70
CA GLN A 193 6.46 14.01 -2.78
C GLN A 193 6.90 14.56 -1.42
N GLY A 194 7.96 15.37 -1.41
CA GLY A 194 8.46 16.03 -0.20
C GLY A 194 9.26 15.11 0.74
N VAL A 195 9.07 15.27 2.05
CA VAL A 195 9.77 14.48 3.06
C VAL A 195 9.06 13.14 3.25
N PRO A 196 9.74 11.99 3.11
CA PRO A 196 9.10 10.70 3.32
C PRO A 196 8.53 10.55 4.73
N ASN A 197 7.29 10.07 4.83
CA ASN A 197 6.66 9.77 6.12
C ASN A 197 6.95 8.33 6.60
N ASN A 198 7.31 7.44 5.66
CA ASN A 198 7.61 6.03 5.88
C ASN A 198 9.12 5.81 6.14
N LEU A 199 9.47 4.76 6.91
CA LEU A 199 10.85 4.50 7.35
C LEU A 199 11.81 4.24 6.19
N MET A 200 11.52 3.24 5.35
CA MET A 200 12.44 2.76 4.32
C MET A 200 12.87 3.84 3.30
N PRO A 201 11.97 4.66 2.70
CA PRO A 201 12.39 5.73 1.80
C PRO A 201 13.22 6.82 2.52
N TYR A 202 12.99 7.05 3.82
CA TYR A 202 13.82 7.98 4.59
C TYR A 202 15.23 7.43 4.80
N VAL A 203 15.34 6.16 5.22
CA VAL A 203 16.61 5.42 5.36
C VAL A 203 17.40 5.47 4.04
N ALA A 204 16.72 5.20 2.93
CA ALA A 204 17.34 5.21 1.60
C ALA A 204 17.86 6.60 1.21
N GLN A 205 17.09 7.66 1.49
CA GLN A 205 17.52 9.05 1.24
C GLN A 205 18.70 9.48 2.11
N VAL A 206 18.82 8.98 3.35
CA VAL A 206 20.02 9.17 4.18
C VAL A 206 21.22 8.45 3.55
N ALA A 207 21.03 7.19 3.14
CA ALA A 207 22.10 6.39 2.54
C ALA A 207 22.65 6.97 1.21
N VAL A 208 21.83 7.64 0.40
CA VAL A 208 22.30 8.38 -0.80
C VAL A 208 22.77 9.81 -0.51
N GLY A 209 22.79 10.24 0.76
CA GLY A 209 23.27 11.56 1.16
C GLY A 209 22.30 12.73 0.90
N ARG A 210 21.03 12.46 0.56
CA ARG A 210 19.99 13.50 0.44
C ARG A 210 19.53 14.03 1.80
N ARG A 211 19.81 13.29 2.88
CA ARG A 211 19.48 13.66 4.26
C ARG A 211 20.65 13.32 5.17
N GLU A 212 20.85 14.15 6.19
CA GLU A 212 21.97 14.02 7.12
C GLU A 212 21.82 12.83 8.06
N TYR A 213 20.62 12.60 8.60
CA TYR A 213 20.34 11.51 9.54
C TYR A 213 18.87 11.10 9.55
N LEU A 214 18.60 9.88 10.00
CA LEU A 214 17.27 9.35 10.31
C LEU A 214 16.85 9.74 11.75
N ASN A 215 15.57 10.06 11.95
CA ASN A 215 14.98 10.12 13.28
C ASN A 215 14.34 8.77 13.64
N VAL A 216 14.80 8.15 14.72
CA VAL A 216 14.21 6.94 15.33
C VAL A 216 13.25 7.38 16.44
N TRP A 217 11.95 7.22 16.20
CA TRP A 217 10.89 7.74 17.06
C TRP A 217 10.59 6.82 18.26
N GLY A 218 11.30 7.03 19.37
CA GLY A 218 11.20 6.25 20.60
C GLY A 218 12.20 5.09 20.68
N ASN A 219 12.73 4.87 21.88
CA ASN A 219 13.68 3.81 22.23
C ASN A 219 13.34 3.14 23.58
N ASP A 220 12.10 3.29 24.03
CA ASP A 220 11.59 2.87 25.32
C ASP A 220 10.29 2.05 25.20
N TYR A 221 9.94 1.58 23.99
CA TYR A 221 8.83 0.65 23.80
C TYR A 221 9.13 -0.70 24.47
N ALA A 222 8.08 -1.46 24.79
CA ALA A 222 8.21 -2.84 25.29
C ALA A 222 8.56 -3.82 24.15
N THR A 223 9.68 -3.58 23.49
CA THR A 223 10.23 -4.37 22.38
C THR A 223 11.70 -4.71 22.67
N HIS A 224 12.29 -5.63 21.92
CA HIS A 224 13.60 -6.21 22.26
C HIS A 224 14.76 -5.19 22.24
N ASP A 225 14.65 -4.10 21.47
CA ASP A 225 15.64 -3.01 21.41
C ASP A 225 15.06 -1.63 21.76
N GLY A 226 13.83 -1.61 22.29
CA GLY A 226 13.10 -0.41 22.66
C GLY A 226 12.51 0.38 21.49
N THR A 227 12.77 0.02 20.23
CA THR A 227 12.23 0.71 19.05
C THR A 227 10.99 0.00 18.48
N GLY A 228 10.22 0.70 17.65
CA GLY A 228 8.98 0.15 17.10
C GLY A 228 9.23 -1.07 16.21
N VAL A 229 8.42 -2.11 16.37
CA VAL A 229 8.48 -3.36 15.59
C VAL A 229 7.33 -3.42 14.58
N ARG A 230 7.64 -3.73 13.31
CA ARG A 230 6.66 -3.81 12.22
C ARG A 230 6.92 -5.03 11.35
N ASP A 231 5.85 -5.56 10.76
CA ASP A 231 5.95 -6.56 9.69
C ASP A 231 6.19 -5.88 8.35
N TYR A 232 7.44 -5.94 7.91
CA TYR A 232 7.85 -5.42 6.61
C TYR A 232 7.61 -6.49 5.55
N ILE A 233 6.94 -6.09 4.47
CA ILE A 233 6.61 -6.97 3.35
C ILE A 233 7.17 -6.38 2.05
N HIS A 234 7.72 -7.23 1.18
CA HIS A 234 8.21 -6.75 -0.11
C HIS A 234 7.06 -6.29 -1.00
N VAL A 235 7.17 -5.12 -1.61
CA VAL A 235 6.10 -4.52 -2.42
C VAL A 235 5.70 -5.37 -3.63
N VAL A 236 6.65 -6.12 -4.21
CA VAL A 236 6.34 -7.10 -5.28
C VAL A 236 5.56 -8.31 -4.74
N ASP A 237 5.87 -8.82 -3.55
CA ASP A 237 5.06 -9.88 -2.92
C ASP A 237 3.65 -9.37 -2.66
N LEU A 238 3.53 -8.12 -2.17
CA LEU A 238 2.25 -7.46 -1.97
C LEU A 238 1.48 -7.30 -3.29
N ALA A 239 2.13 -6.90 -4.38
CA ALA A 239 1.55 -6.80 -5.71
C ALA A 239 1.02 -8.16 -6.20
N HIS A 240 1.77 -9.25 -5.99
CA HIS A 240 1.29 -10.62 -6.26
C HIS A 240 0.07 -10.98 -5.40
N GLY A 241 -0.02 -10.49 -4.16
CA GLY A 241 -1.18 -10.66 -3.29
C GLY A 241 -2.46 -10.09 -3.90
N HIS A 242 -2.37 -8.95 -4.60
CA HIS A 242 -3.49 -8.35 -5.32
C HIS A 242 -3.96 -9.19 -6.51
N LEU A 243 -3.00 -9.69 -7.30
CA LEU A 243 -3.29 -10.56 -8.43
C LEU A 243 -4.02 -11.82 -7.93
N ARG A 244 -3.52 -12.44 -6.85
CA ARG A 244 -4.17 -13.61 -6.24
C ARG A 244 -5.56 -13.28 -5.68
N ALA A 245 -5.72 -12.14 -5.01
CA ALA A 245 -7.04 -11.70 -4.54
C ALA A 245 -8.02 -11.54 -5.70
N LEU A 246 -7.62 -10.86 -6.77
CA LEU A 246 -8.46 -10.67 -7.96
C LEU A 246 -8.83 -12.01 -8.62
N GLU A 247 -7.88 -12.93 -8.76
CA GLU A 247 -8.10 -14.28 -9.30
C GLU A 247 -9.12 -15.10 -8.48
N ARG A 248 -9.23 -14.83 -7.16
CA ARG A 248 -10.17 -15.51 -6.25
C ARG A 248 -11.57 -14.92 -6.27
N LEU A 249 -11.71 -13.67 -6.72
CA LEU A 249 -13.00 -12.99 -6.87
C LEU A 249 -13.78 -13.49 -8.11
N LYS A 250 -14.06 -14.79 -8.18
CA LYS A 250 -14.89 -15.42 -9.23
C LYS A 250 -16.36 -15.50 -8.83
N LEU A 251 -16.62 -15.75 -7.56
CA LEU A 251 -17.96 -15.84 -6.97
C LEU A 251 -18.22 -14.66 -6.02
N PRO A 252 -19.48 -14.24 -5.85
CA PRO A 252 -19.85 -13.19 -4.92
C PRO A 252 -19.42 -13.49 -3.49
N GLN A 253 -18.71 -12.55 -2.88
CA GLN A 253 -18.13 -12.65 -1.54
C GLN A 253 -17.68 -11.28 -1.07
N CYS A 254 -17.54 -11.11 0.24
CA CYS A 254 -16.78 -10.01 0.84
C CYS A 254 -15.82 -10.64 1.85
N THR A 255 -14.52 -10.54 1.59
CA THR A 255 -13.48 -11.21 2.37
C THR A 255 -12.44 -10.22 2.84
N GLU A 256 -11.94 -10.41 4.06
CA GLU A 256 -10.76 -9.71 4.57
C GLU A 256 -9.58 -10.66 4.76
N VAL A 257 -8.39 -10.19 4.36
CA VAL A 257 -7.14 -10.96 4.42
C VAL A 257 -5.98 -10.04 4.80
N ASN A 258 -5.14 -10.49 5.74
CA ASN A 258 -3.87 -9.85 6.08
C ASN A 258 -2.81 -10.18 5.04
N LEU A 259 -2.10 -9.16 4.54
CA LEU A 259 -0.93 -9.34 3.68
C LEU A 259 0.31 -8.82 4.42
N GLY A 260 1.04 -9.76 5.01
CA GLY A 260 2.29 -9.57 5.73
C GLY A 260 3.14 -10.83 5.66
N THR A 261 4.34 -10.78 6.24
CA THR A 261 5.28 -11.91 6.33
C THR A 261 5.06 -12.73 7.60
N GLY A 262 4.46 -12.13 8.61
CA GLY A 262 4.36 -12.63 9.98
C GLY A 262 5.64 -12.49 10.80
N ILE A 263 6.66 -11.82 10.27
CA ILE A 263 7.92 -11.56 10.96
C ILE A 263 8.01 -10.07 11.26
N GLY A 264 8.10 -9.73 12.54
CA GLY A 264 8.30 -8.35 12.99
C GLY A 264 9.79 -8.00 13.09
N TYR A 265 10.18 -6.87 12.50
CA TYR A 265 11.52 -6.28 12.66
C TYR A 265 11.44 -4.91 13.33
N SER A 266 12.42 -4.59 14.16
CA SER A 266 12.57 -3.27 14.78
C SER A 266 13.08 -2.21 13.78
N VAL A 267 13.01 -0.94 14.16
CA VAL A 267 13.60 0.14 13.37
C VAL A 267 15.10 -0.04 13.20
N LEU A 268 15.82 -0.46 14.26
CA LEU A 268 17.28 -0.62 14.21
C LEU A 268 17.70 -1.86 13.41
N GLU A 269 16.90 -2.93 13.44
CA GLU A 269 17.12 -4.10 12.57
C GLU A 269 17.00 -3.71 11.09
N VAL A 270 16.02 -2.88 10.72
CA VAL A 270 15.89 -2.34 9.35
C VAL A 270 17.08 -1.48 8.96
N VAL A 271 17.51 -0.57 9.85
CA VAL A 271 18.70 0.28 9.60
C VAL A 271 19.92 -0.60 9.32
N LYS A 272 20.19 -1.57 10.19
CA LYS A 272 21.32 -2.49 10.03
C LYS A 272 21.24 -3.32 8.75
N ALA A 273 20.06 -3.83 8.41
CA ALA A 273 19.85 -4.58 7.17
C ALA A 273 20.09 -3.69 5.93
N PHE A 274 19.68 -2.42 5.99
CA PHE A 274 19.92 -1.47 4.91
C PHE A 274 21.40 -1.09 4.76
N GLU A 275 22.11 -0.86 5.86
CA GLU A 275 23.56 -0.61 5.84
C GLU A 275 24.30 -1.81 5.20
N GLN A 276 23.92 -3.04 5.55
CA GLN A 276 24.49 -4.25 4.96
C GLN A 276 24.21 -4.36 3.45
N ALA A 277 22.98 -4.07 3.02
CA ALA A 277 22.60 -4.16 1.61
C ALA A 277 23.20 -3.05 0.73
N SER A 278 23.37 -1.85 1.30
CA SER A 278 23.84 -0.67 0.57
C SER A 278 25.35 -0.47 0.63
N GLY A 279 26.01 -1.00 1.68
CA GLY A 279 27.39 -0.67 2.02
C GLY A 279 27.57 0.80 2.45
N GLN A 280 26.48 1.52 2.72
CA GLN A 280 26.48 2.91 3.18
C GLN A 280 26.13 2.96 4.67
N ALA A 281 26.68 3.94 5.39
CA ALA A 281 26.23 4.24 6.74
C ALA A 281 24.85 4.92 6.70
N VAL A 282 24.03 4.66 7.71
CA VAL A 282 22.75 5.35 7.91
C VAL A 282 22.79 6.00 9.30
N PRO A 283 23.36 7.21 9.42
CA PRO A 283 23.36 7.95 10.69
C PRO A 283 21.93 8.15 11.18
N TYR A 284 21.71 7.96 12.48
CA TYR A 284 20.40 8.18 13.09
C TYR A 284 20.50 8.85 14.47
N ARG A 285 19.40 9.45 14.91
CA ARG A 285 19.23 10.02 16.24
C ARG A 285 17.95 9.49 16.87
N ILE A 286 18.00 9.21 18.17
CA ILE A 286 16.80 8.89 18.94
C ILE A 286 16.00 10.17 19.16
N SER A 287 14.70 10.11 18.87
CA SER A 287 13.73 11.19 19.03
C SER A 287 12.58 10.74 19.93
N PRO A 288 11.74 11.66 20.47
CA PRO A 288 10.55 11.29 21.21
C PRO A 288 9.60 10.38 20.39
N ARG A 289 8.74 9.61 21.06
CA ARG A 289 7.72 8.82 20.37
C ARG A 289 6.84 9.71 19.48
N ARG A 290 6.52 9.23 18.29
CA ARG A 290 5.58 9.89 17.39
C ARG A 290 4.16 9.50 17.77
N ALA A 291 3.28 10.48 17.88
CA ALA A 291 1.88 10.25 18.25
C ALA A 291 1.20 9.26 17.28
N GLY A 292 0.50 8.26 17.84
CA GLY A 292 -0.22 7.24 17.09
C GLY A 292 0.59 5.99 16.72
N ASP A 293 1.92 5.98 16.93
CA ASP A 293 2.73 4.77 16.74
C ASP A 293 2.51 3.78 17.90
N VAL A 294 2.31 2.51 17.55
CA VAL A 294 2.20 1.37 18.49
C VAL A 294 3.56 0.71 18.67
N ALA A 295 3.74 -0.05 19.76
CA ALA A 295 5.01 -0.73 20.06
C ALA A 295 5.36 -1.78 18.99
N ALA A 296 4.49 -2.77 18.76
CA ALA A 296 4.71 -3.86 17.83
C ALA A 296 3.44 -4.20 17.05
N CYS A 297 3.56 -4.51 15.76
CA CYS A 297 2.43 -4.93 14.91
C CYS A 297 2.94 -5.83 13.77
N TYR A 298 2.51 -7.10 13.75
CA TYR A 298 2.86 -8.07 12.72
C TYR A 298 1.77 -9.11 12.47
N ALA A 299 1.69 -9.62 11.24
CA ALA A 299 0.58 -10.42 10.75
C ALA A 299 0.63 -11.88 11.22
N ASP A 300 -0.51 -12.55 11.23
CA ASP A 300 -0.58 -13.98 10.92
C ASP A 300 -0.96 -14.13 9.44
N PRO A 301 -0.09 -14.67 8.57
CA PRO A 301 -0.36 -14.79 7.13
C PRO A 301 -1.15 -16.06 6.75
N ALA A 302 -1.57 -16.90 7.71
CA ALA A 302 -2.14 -18.22 7.42
C ALA A 302 -3.42 -18.17 6.57
N ARG A 303 -4.27 -17.15 6.74
CA ARG A 303 -5.48 -16.98 5.93
C ARG A 303 -5.14 -16.71 4.47
N ALA A 304 -4.14 -15.86 4.20
CA ALA A 304 -3.71 -15.56 2.83
C ALA A 304 -3.14 -16.81 2.13
N ALA A 305 -2.36 -17.62 2.86
CA ALA A 305 -1.86 -18.89 2.35
C ALA A 305 -2.99 -19.86 1.99
N ARG A 306 -3.98 -20.01 2.86
CA ARG A 306 -5.11 -20.93 2.66
C ARG A 306 -6.08 -20.45 1.57
N ASP A 307 -6.52 -19.20 1.65
CA ASP A 307 -7.66 -18.71 0.87
C ASP A 307 -7.22 -18.14 -0.49
N LEU A 308 -6.03 -17.52 -0.54
CA LEU A 308 -5.47 -16.96 -1.77
C LEU A 308 -4.46 -17.89 -2.43
N GLY A 309 -3.83 -18.81 -1.69
CA GLY A 309 -2.66 -19.55 -2.16
C GLY A 309 -1.43 -18.64 -2.28
N TRP A 310 -1.33 -17.65 -1.39
CA TRP A 310 -0.30 -16.62 -1.42
C TRP A 310 0.50 -16.58 -0.11
N THR A 311 1.80 -16.39 -0.22
CA THR A 311 2.69 -16.15 0.93
C THR A 311 3.82 -15.25 0.47
N ALA A 312 4.24 -14.28 1.29
CA ALA A 312 5.42 -13.47 0.99
C ALA A 312 6.67 -14.36 0.87
N GLN A 313 7.51 -14.08 -0.12
CA GLN A 313 8.67 -14.91 -0.47
C GLN A 313 10.00 -14.21 -0.19
N ARG A 314 10.01 -12.88 -0.17
CA ARG A 314 11.22 -12.07 -0.04
C ARG A 314 11.43 -11.67 1.41
N ASP A 315 12.64 -11.86 1.89
CA ASP A 315 13.07 -11.50 3.24
C ASP A 315 13.48 -10.01 3.34
N LEU A 316 13.83 -9.56 4.55
CA LEU A 316 14.25 -8.18 4.78
C LEU A 316 15.50 -7.81 3.97
N ALA A 317 16.43 -8.75 3.75
CA ALA A 317 17.62 -8.52 2.97
C ALA A 317 17.29 -8.21 1.50
N ALA A 318 16.37 -8.96 0.89
CA ALA A 318 15.87 -8.69 -0.45
C ALA A 318 15.15 -7.34 -0.52
N MET A 319 14.31 -7.02 0.47
CA MET A 319 13.65 -5.70 0.57
C MET A 319 14.65 -4.55 0.58
N CYS A 320 15.68 -4.62 1.44
CA CYS A 320 16.70 -3.58 1.52
C CYS A 320 17.53 -3.49 0.22
N ARG A 321 17.94 -4.62 -0.35
CA ARG A 321 18.71 -4.67 -1.61
C ARG A 321 17.95 -4.02 -2.76
N ASP A 322 16.69 -4.41 -2.97
CA ASP A 322 15.93 -3.94 -4.12
C ASP A 322 15.53 -2.46 -3.94
N HIS A 323 15.22 -2.04 -2.71
CA HIS A 323 14.98 -0.61 -2.41
C HIS A 323 16.24 0.23 -2.61
N TRP A 324 17.41 -0.26 -2.20
CA TRP A 324 18.69 0.41 -2.46
C TRP A 324 19.00 0.48 -3.96
N ASN A 325 18.76 -0.60 -4.71
CA ASN A 325 18.97 -0.62 -6.15
C ASN A 325 18.17 0.49 -6.86
N TRP A 326 16.90 0.64 -6.51
CA TRP A 326 16.06 1.75 -6.98
C TRP A 326 16.67 3.11 -6.61
N GLN A 327 16.92 3.35 -5.32
CA GLN A 327 17.34 4.65 -4.83
C GLN A 327 18.72 5.06 -5.38
N LYS A 328 19.64 4.12 -5.55
CA LYS A 328 20.97 4.34 -6.13
C LYS A 328 20.90 4.74 -7.61
N GLN A 329 20.00 4.13 -8.38
CA GLN A 329 19.82 4.45 -9.80
C GLN A 329 19.00 5.72 -10.02
N ASN A 330 18.18 6.10 -9.03
CA ASN A 330 17.25 7.22 -9.09
C ASN A 330 17.42 8.07 -7.81
N PRO A 331 18.59 8.72 -7.59
CA PRO A 331 18.91 9.38 -6.33
C PRO A 331 17.86 10.42 -5.96
N ASP A 332 17.34 11.17 -6.93
CA ASP A 332 16.32 12.20 -6.71
C ASP A 332 14.88 11.73 -6.93
N GLY A 333 14.66 10.44 -7.21
CA GLY A 333 13.36 9.89 -7.57
C GLY A 333 13.15 9.79 -9.08
N PHE A 334 11.91 9.81 -9.53
CA PHE A 334 11.59 9.82 -10.96
C PHE A 334 12.06 11.13 -11.61
N ALA A 335 12.65 11.02 -12.80
CA ALA A 335 13.10 12.15 -13.63
C ALA A 335 12.00 12.64 -14.57
#